data_AF-A0A916WCR3-F1
#
_entry.id   AF-A0A916WCR3-F1
#
_cell.length_a   1.000
_cell.length_b   1.000
_cell.length_c   1.000
_cell.angle_alpha   90.00
_cell.angle_beta   90.00
_cell.angle_gamma   90.00
#
_symmetry.space_group_name_H-M   'P 1'
#
loop_
_entity.id
_entity.type
_entity.pdbx_description
1 polymer ?
#
loop_
_entity_poly.entity_id
_entity_poly.type
_entity_poly.pdbx_seq_one_letter_code
_entity_poly.pdbx_strand_id
1 'polypeptide(L)'
;MDVQRHINSSPAGDEFTPAFTVSRRTLLAGLAAIASTGVTAQARAANDTSLEMILNDPQAPVGGNPLGNLTIVSFFDYNCPYCKRTVAPLDAVMKSDGQIRHVYKDWPILTEASVYGAKLALAAQYQGRYEMAHRALMDIPGGKVPQQKMRQASNSKSGCCPLSHSALFVDFGRWL
;
A
#
# COMPACT_ATOMS: atom_id res chain seq x y z
N MET A 1 2.24 -31.62 28.35
CA MET A 1 1.91 -32.47 29.52
C MET A 1 3.27 -32.93 30.05
N ASP A 2 3.86 -32.39 31.10
CA ASP A 2 3.34 -31.60 32.20
C ASP A 2 4.48 -30.87 32.95
N VAL A 3 4.13 -29.73 33.53
CA VAL A 3 4.59 -29.19 34.84
C VAL A 3 6.04 -28.69 34.99
N GLN A 4 6.18 -27.39 34.72
CA GLN A 4 6.62 -26.33 35.65
C GLN A 4 7.43 -26.70 36.92
N ARG A 5 8.67 -26.21 36.97
CA ARG A 5 9.43 -25.80 38.18
C ARG A 5 10.15 -24.51 37.78
N HIS A 6 10.17 -23.38 38.47
CA HIS A 6 9.83 -23.02 39.83
C HIS A 6 9.23 -21.61 39.82
N ILE A 7 8.20 -21.40 40.63
CA ILE A 7 7.67 -20.08 40.98
C ILE A 7 8.58 -19.47 42.05
N ASN A 8 9.07 -18.27 41.76
CA ASN A 8 9.73 -17.35 42.67
C ASN A 8 8.80 -16.98 43.84
N SER A 9 9.35 -16.96 45.05
CA SER A 9 8.78 -16.30 46.21
C SER A 9 8.94 -14.78 46.11
N SER A 10 7.81 -14.05 46.06
CA SER A 10 7.63 -12.63 46.44
C SER A 10 8.23 -12.31 47.83
N PRO A 11 8.27 -11.05 48.35
CA PRO A 11 7.69 -9.75 47.89
C PRO A 11 8.72 -8.58 47.89
N ALA A 12 8.53 -7.49 47.14
CA ALA A 12 7.73 -6.28 47.39
C ALA A 12 8.33 -5.28 48.43
N GLY A 13 8.24 -3.99 48.09
CA GLY A 13 8.71 -2.81 48.84
C GLY A 13 9.47 -1.86 47.91
N ASP A 14 8.79 -1.08 47.06
CA ASP A 14 8.30 0.30 47.30
C ASP A 14 9.46 1.32 47.13
N GLU A 15 9.37 2.44 46.43
CA GLU A 15 8.30 3.44 46.46
C GLU A 15 8.56 4.52 45.39
N PHE A 16 7.69 4.68 44.39
CA PHE A 16 7.43 6.01 43.81
C PHE A 16 6.05 6.01 43.17
N THR A 17 5.07 6.50 43.93
CA THR A 17 3.73 6.80 43.45
C THR A 17 3.72 8.15 42.74
N PRO A 18 2.89 8.31 41.70
CA PRO A 18 2.02 9.46 41.69
C PRO A 18 0.57 9.00 41.86
N ALA A 19 -0.10 9.70 42.78
CA ALA A 19 -1.49 9.49 43.14
C ALA A 19 -2.42 9.86 41.99
N PHE A 20 -2.93 8.85 41.27
CA PHE A 20 -4.23 8.92 40.59
C PHE A 20 -4.89 7.55 40.67
N THR A 21 -5.63 7.32 41.76
CA THR A 21 -6.52 6.15 41.89
C THR A 21 -7.73 6.35 40.98
N VAL A 22 -7.58 6.05 39.68
CA VAL A 22 -8.72 5.98 38.77
C VAL A 22 -9.54 4.76 39.16
N SER A 23 -10.69 5.00 39.80
CA SER A 23 -11.61 3.94 40.18
C SER A 23 -12.14 3.21 38.94
N ARG A 24 -12.29 1.88 39.04
CA ARG A 24 -12.87 1.03 37.99
C ARG A 24 -14.27 1.50 37.54
N ARG A 25 -15.00 2.20 38.44
CA ARG A 25 -16.29 2.85 38.13
C ARG A 25 -16.13 4.07 37.22
N THR A 26 -15.04 4.84 37.39
CA THR A 26 -14.72 5.99 36.53
C THR A 26 -14.29 5.54 35.13
N LEU A 27 -13.60 4.40 35.01
CA LEU A 27 -13.28 3.78 33.73
C LEU A 27 -14.53 3.32 32.96
N LEU A 28 -15.50 2.71 33.65
CA LEU A 28 -16.75 2.25 33.03
C LEU A 28 -17.69 3.41 32.64
N ALA A 29 -17.67 4.52 33.38
CA ALA A 29 -18.44 5.73 33.04
C ALA A 29 -17.84 6.50 31.85
N GLY A 30 -16.51 6.46 31.65
CA GLY A 30 -15.83 7.15 30.55
C GLY A 30 -16.04 6.52 29.15
N LEU A 31 -16.39 5.23 29.09
CA LEU A 31 -16.58 4.51 27.83
C LEU A 31 -17.95 4.76 27.16
N ALA A 32 -18.91 5.36 27.85
CA ALA A 32 -20.25 5.61 27.31
C ALA A 32 -20.40 6.94 26.54
N ALA A 33 -19.38 7.81 26.54
CA ALA A 33 -19.49 9.18 26.02
C ALA A 33 -18.75 9.44 24.68
N ILE A 34 -18.11 8.43 24.06
CA ILE A 34 -17.42 8.58 22.76
C ILE A 34 -18.08 7.69 21.68
N ALA A 35 -19.40 7.60 21.69
CA ALA A 35 -20.13 6.71 20.79
C ALA A 35 -21.38 7.37 20.20
N SER A 36 -21.27 8.53 19.54
CA SER A 36 -22.34 9.01 18.63
C SER A 36 -22.08 10.30 17.82
N THR A 37 -20.84 10.75 17.59
CA THR A 37 -20.60 11.84 16.62
C THR A 37 -19.33 11.58 15.80
N GLY A 38 -19.46 10.91 14.66
CA GLY A 38 -18.35 10.88 13.70
C GLY A 38 -18.31 9.79 12.63
N VAL A 39 -19.21 8.80 12.63
CA VAL A 39 -19.23 7.77 11.57
C VAL A 39 -20.41 8.01 10.63
N THR A 40 -20.39 9.11 9.88
CA THR A 40 -21.30 9.31 8.73
C THR A 40 -20.57 9.58 7.43
N ALA A 41 -19.28 9.23 7.35
CA ALA A 41 -18.54 9.25 6.11
C ALA A 41 -17.78 7.94 5.97
N GLN A 42 -18.43 6.88 5.46
CA GLN A 42 -17.77 5.91 4.56
C GLN A 42 -18.79 4.89 4.02
N ALA A 43 -19.65 5.28 3.08
CA ALA A 43 -20.42 4.28 2.31
C ALA A 43 -21.02 4.77 0.97
N ARG A 44 -20.63 5.94 0.45
CA ARG A 44 -21.13 6.39 -0.88
C ARG A 44 -20.15 6.17 -2.04
N ALA A 45 -18.91 5.79 -1.76
CA ALA A 45 -17.87 5.70 -2.78
C ALA A 45 -17.89 4.40 -3.63
N ALA A 46 -18.76 3.45 -3.35
CA ALA A 46 -18.69 2.13 -3.99
C ALA A 46 -19.19 2.10 -5.46
N ASN A 47 -19.81 3.17 -5.96
CA ASN A 47 -20.37 3.19 -7.32
C ASN A 47 -20.42 4.58 -7.98
N ASP A 48 -19.63 5.53 -7.51
CA ASP A 48 -19.53 6.84 -8.16
C ASP A 48 -18.47 6.79 -9.28
N THR A 49 -18.94 6.88 -10.52
CA THR A 49 -18.11 6.95 -11.74
C THR A 49 -17.94 8.39 -12.24
N SER A 50 -18.11 9.37 -11.35
CA SER A 50 -17.90 10.78 -11.67
C SER A 50 -16.47 11.06 -12.18
N LEU A 51 -16.35 12.09 -13.01
CA LEU A 51 -15.05 12.60 -13.46
C LEU A 51 -14.14 12.92 -12.28
N GLU A 52 -14.71 13.47 -11.21
CA GLU A 52 -13.99 13.81 -9.98
C GLU A 52 -13.35 12.56 -9.34
N MET A 53 -14.09 11.46 -9.22
CA MET A 53 -13.55 10.20 -8.71
C MET A 53 -12.51 9.57 -9.64
N ILE A 54 -12.62 9.78 -10.95
CA ILE A 54 -11.61 9.32 -11.91
C ILE A 54 -10.31 10.11 -11.74
N LEU A 55 -10.39 11.43 -11.57
CA LEU A 55 -9.24 12.33 -11.54
C LEU A 55 -8.57 12.44 -10.16
N ASN A 56 -9.35 12.40 -9.07
CA ASN A 56 -8.94 12.84 -7.74
C ASN A 56 -9.21 11.81 -6.62
N ASP A 57 -9.35 10.52 -6.98
CA ASP A 57 -9.40 9.44 -6.00
C ASP A 57 -8.12 9.41 -5.14
N PRO A 58 -8.22 9.62 -3.81
CA PRO A 58 -7.06 9.70 -2.93
C PRO A 58 -6.33 8.36 -2.75
N GLN A 59 -6.94 7.25 -3.15
CA GLN A 59 -6.31 5.92 -3.11
C GLN A 59 -5.62 5.55 -4.44
N ALA A 60 -5.85 6.32 -5.50
CA ALA A 60 -5.22 6.07 -6.79
C ALA A 60 -3.75 6.52 -6.77
N PRO A 61 -2.79 5.67 -7.17
CA PRO A 61 -1.41 6.08 -7.33
C PRO A 61 -1.28 7.18 -8.38
N VAL A 62 -0.38 8.13 -8.13
CA VAL A 62 -0.06 9.24 -9.04
C VAL A 62 1.44 9.25 -9.32
N GLY A 63 1.81 9.34 -10.58
CA GLY A 63 3.19 9.49 -11.05
C GLY A 63 3.36 10.69 -11.97
N GLY A 64 4.57 10.86 -12.51
CA GLY A 64 4.93 12.05 -13.27
C GLY A 64 5.02 13.29 -12.38
N ASN A 65 4.44 14.41 -12.80
CA ASN A 65 4.32 15.62 -12.00
C ASN A 65 2.93 15.67 -11.31
N PRO A 66 2.84 15.49 -9.98
CA PRO A 66 1.56 15.53 -9.26
C PRO A 66 0.82 16.87 -9.36
N LEU A 67 1.53 17.95 -9.72
CA LEU A 67 1.00 19.30 -9.93
C LEU A 67 0.92 19.65 -11.43
N GLY A 68 0.96 18.63 -12.30
CA GLY A 68 0.89 18.80 -13.74
C GLY A 68 -0.40 19.47 -14.23
N ASN A 69 -0.30 20.25 -15.29
CA ASN A 69 -1.43 20.96 -15.89
C ASN A 69 -2.25 20.09 -16.86
N LEU A 70 -1.69 18.95 -17.30
CA LEU A 70 -2.36 17.93 -18.09
C LEU A 70 -2.41 16.64 -17.28
N THR A 71 -3.60 16.08 -17.07
CA THR A 71 -3.75 14.77 -16.43
C THR A 71 -4.04 13.69 -17.47
N ILE A 72 -3.23 12.62 -17.46
CA ILE A 72 -3.52 11.37 -18.17
C ILE A 72 -3.98 10.35 -17.13
N VAL A 73 -5.12 9.72 -17.37
CA VAL A 73 -5.61 8.61 -16.55
C VAL A 73 -5.48 7.32 -17.33
N SER A 74 -4.71 6.37 -16.81
CA SER A 74 -4.50 5.08 -17.47
C SER A 74 -5.24 3.98 -16.72
N PHE A 75 -6.23 3.39 -17.38
CA PHE A 75 -6.84 2.13 -16.97
C PHE A 75 -6.10 0.98 -17.64
N PHE A 76 -5.59 0.03 -16.86
CA PHE A 76 -4.76 -1.04 -17.40
C PHE A 76 -4.83 -2.34 -16.60
N ASP A 77 -4.39 -3.41 -17.25
CA ASP A 77 -4.26 -4.75 -16.69
C ASP A 77 -2.85 -5.29 -17.00
N TYR A 78 -2.17 -5.86 -15.99
CA TYR A 78 -0.82 -6.43 -16.13
C TYR A 78 -0.73 -7.65 -17.07
N ASN A 79 -1.86 -8.22 -17.49
CA ASN A 79 -1.94 -9.27 -18.51
C ASN A 79 -2.38 -8.78 -19.88
N CYS A 80 -2.63 -7.48 -20.06
CA CYS A 80 -3.01 -6.90 -21.34
C CYS A 80 -1.78 -6.62 -22.20
N PRO A 81 -1.61 -7.28 -23.37
CA PRO A 81 -0.45 -7.03 -24.24
C PRO A 81 -0.38 -5.60 -24.79
N TYR A 82 -1.53 -4.92 -24.94
CA TYR A 82 -1.55 -3.53 -25.39
C TYR A 82 -1.09 -2.57 -24.29
N CYS A 83 -1.55 -2.75 -23.04
CA CYS A 83 -1.09 -1.94 -21.91
C CYS A 83 0.43 -2.03 -21.72
N LYS A 84 1.02 -3.21 -21.95
CA LYS A 84 2.48 -3.37 -21.89
C LYS A 84 3.21 -2.54 -22.94
N ARG A 85 2.66 -2.47 -24.16
CA ARG A 85 3.22 -1.68 -25.26
C ARG A 85 3.07 -0.17 -25.05
N THR A 86 2.12 0.27 -24.23
CA THR A 86 1.91 1.71 -23.97
C THR A 86 2.87 2.29 -22.94
N VAL A 87 3.49 1.46 -22.09
CA VAL A 87 4.37 1.94 -21.00
C VAL A 87 5.52 2.78 -21.53
N ALA A 88 6.32 2.27 -22.47
CA ALA A 88 7.50 2.98 -22.95
C ALA A 88 7.17 4.28 -23.73
N PRO A 89 6.20 4.31 -24.67
CA PRO A 89 5.79 5.55 -25.32
C PRO A 89 5.21 6.58 -24.35
N LEU A 90 4.39 6.15 -23.37
CA LEU A 90 3.81 7.06 -22.38
C LEU A 90 4.90 7.65 -21.48
N ASP A 91 5.84 6.82 -21.00
CA ASP A 91 7.00 7.28 -20.23
C ASP A 91 7.84 8.29 -21.03
N ALA A 92 7.99 8.10 -22.34
CA ALA A 92 8.72 9.03 -23.20
C ALA A 92 8.01 10.39 -23.30
N VAL A 93 6.69 10.40 -23.51
CA VAL A 93 5.88 11.63 -23.58
C VAL A 93 5.88 12.37 -22.23
N MET A 94 5.71 11.64 -21.13
CA MET A 94 5.78 12.21 -19.79
C MET A 94 7.13 12.86 -19.50
N LYS A 95 8.22 12.21 -19.91
CA LYS A 95 9.58 12.76 -19.75
C LYS A 95 9.84 13.97 -20.64
N SER A 96 9.32 13.99 -21.88
CA SER A 96 9.54 15.12 -22.79
C SER A 96 8.78 16.37 -22.38
N ASP A 97 7.57 16.22 -21.84
CA ASP A 97 6.72 17.36 -21.45
C ASP A 97 7.06 17.86 -20.03
N GLY A 98 7.21 16.95 -19.06
CA GLY A 98 7.55 17.27 -17.68
C GLY A 98 6.43 17.94 -16.85
N GLN A 99 5.29 18.30 -17.45
CA GLN A 99 4.12 18.87 -16.78
C GLN A 99 2.92 17.92 -16.77
N ILE A 100 3.13 16.64 -17.10
CA ILE A 100 2.06 15.63 -17.11
C ILE A 100 1.91 14.98 -15.74
N ARG A 101 0.68 15.01 -15.22
CA ARG A 101 0.21 14.22 -14.09
C ARG A 101 -0.36 12.90 -14.59
N HIS A 102 0.15 11.77 -14.10
CA HIS A 102 -0.33 10.45 -14.51
C HIS A 102 -1.05 9.74 -13.35
N VAL A 103 -2.34 9.47 -13.51
CA VAL A 103 -3.16 8.73 -12.54
C VAL A 103 -3.29 7.29 -12.99
N TYR A 104 -2.89 6.37 -12.13
CA TYR A 104 -2.95 4.93 -12.40
C TYR A 104 -4.27 4.34 -11.89
N LYS A 105 -4.96 3.58 -12.75
CA LYS A 105 -6.18 2.84 -12.41
C LYS A 105 -5.98 1.36 -12.74
N ASP A 106 -5.53 0.59 -11.75
CA ASP A 106 -5.42 -0.87 -11.84
C ASP A 106 -6.81 -1.48 -12.10
N TRP A 107 -7.04 -1.96 -13.33
CA TRP A 107 -8.33 -2.52 -13.77
C TRP A 107 -8.16 -3.99 -14.24
N PRO A 108 -8.05 -4.94 -13.29
CA PRO A 108 -7.73 -6.33 -13.59
C PRO A 108 -8.97 -7.11 -14.10
N ILE A 109 -9.16 -7.17 -15.41
CA ILE A 109 -10.34 -7.77 -16.06
C ILE A 109 -10.04 -9.03 -16.87
N LEU A 110 -8.77 -9.33 -17.16
CA LEU A 110 -8.42 -10.37 -18.14
C LEU A 110 -8.26 -11.76 -17.54
N THR A 111 -7.74 -11.86 -16.32
CA THR A 111 -7.46 -13.15 -15.66
C THR A 111 -7.51 -13.01 -14.14
N GLU A 112 -7.65 -14.11 -13.41
CA GLU A 112 -7.47 -14.10 -11.94
C GLU A 112 -6.08 -13.64 -11.51
N ALA A 113 -5.05 -13.96 -12.32
CA ALA A 113 -3.69 -13.49 -12.07
C ALA A 113 -3.57 -11.97 -12.24
N SER A 114 -4.41 -11.33 -13.06
CA SER A 114 -4.45 -9.87 -13.18
C SER A 114 -4.78 -9.21 -11.85
N VAL A 115 -5.76 -9.78 -11.10
CA VAL A 115 -6.13 -9.30 -9.77
C VAL A 115 -4.95 -9.43 -8.81
N TYR A 116 -4.19 -10.52 -8.90
CA TYR A 116 -2.99 -10.71 -8.10
C TYR A 116 -1.90 -9.66 -8.43
N GLY A 117 -1.66 -9.37 -9.72
CA GLY A 117 -0.74 -8.32 -10.15
C GLY A 117 -1.13 -6.93 -9.63
N ALA A 118 -2.42 -6.56 -9.75
CA ALA A 118 -2.96 -5.32 -9.19
C ALA A 118 -2.73 -5.21 -7.68
N LYS A 119 -2.99 -6.29 -6.94
CA LYS A 119 -2.72 -6.34 -5.50
C LYS A 119 -1.24 -6.16 -5.17
N LEU A 120 -0.33 -6.75 -5.95
CA LEU A 120 1.11 -6.57 -5.75
C LEU A 120 1.54 -5.12 -5.97
N ALA A 121 1.05 -4.46 -7.02
CA ALA A 121 1.36 -3.07 -7.30
C ALA A 121 0.77 -2.14 -6.23
N LEU A 122 -0.50 -2.32 -5.85
CA LEU A 122 -1.12 -1.52 -4.79
C LEU A 122 -0.46 -1.78 -3.41
N ALA A 123 -0.01 -3.00 -3.12
CA ALA A 123 0.78 -3.27 -1.93
C ALA A 123 2.12 -2.52 -1.93
N ALA A 124 2.73 -2.33 -3.10
CA ALA A 124 3.95 -1.54 -3.27
C ALA A 124 3.75 -0.04 -3.01
N GLN A 125 2.53 0.47 -3.18
CA GLN A 125 2.21 1.87 -2.87
C GLN A 125 2.46 2.20 -1.39
N TYR A 126 2.15 1.28 -0.47
CA TYR A 126 2.43 1.46 0.96
C TYR A 126 3.92 1.57 1.30
N GLN A 127 4.80 1.24 0.35
CA GLN A 127 6.25 1.36 0.48
C GLN A 127 6.82 2.50 -0.38
N GLY A 128 5.97 3.32 -1.02
CA GLY A 128 6.38 4.37 -1.95
C GLY A 128 7.03 3.84 -3.24
N ARG A 129 6.73 2.59 -3.62
CA ARG A 129 7.39 1.86 -4.72
C ARG A 129 6.43 1.36 -5.80
N TYR A 130 5.26 1.99 -5.92
CA TYR A 130 4.25 1.61 -6.90
C TYR A 130 4.78 1.63 -8.35
N GLU A 131 5.41 2.72 -8.80
CA GLU A 131 5.93 2.81 -10.18
C GLU A 131 6.96 1.71 -10.48
N MET A 132 7.78 1.34 -9.51
CA MET A 132 8.75 0.25 -9.66
C MET A 132 8.03 -1.11 -9.83
N ALA A 133 7.05 -1.40 -8.99
CA ALA A 133 6.23 -2.62 -9.15
C ALA A 133 5.48 -2.62 -10.48
N HIS A 134 4.85 -1.49 -10.84
CA HIS A 134 4.10 -1.33 -12.07
C HIS A 134 4.97 -1.64 -13.29
N ARG A 135 6.15 -1.04 -13.41
CA ARG A 135 7.10 -1.30 -14.50
C ARG A 135 7.54 -2.77 -14.50
N ALA A 136 7.95 -3.32 -13.36
CA ALA A 136 8.39 -4.71 -13.28
C ALA A 136 7.31 -5.72 -13.72
N LEU A 137 6.04 -5.45 -13.41
CA LEU A 137 4.91 -6.30 -13.83
C LEU A 137 4.56 -6.11 -15.31
N MET A 138 4.61 -4.88 -15.82
CA MET A 138 4.34 -4.58 -17.24
C MET A 138 5.44 -5.10 -18.17
N ASP A 139 6.69 -5.15 -17.70
CA ASP A 139 7.84 -5.65 -18.48
C ASP A 139 7.81 -7.16 -18.70
N ILE A 140 6.96 -7.91 -17.98
CA ILE A 140 6.82 -9.35 -18.21
C ILE A 140 6.26 -9.57 -19.62
N PRO A 141 6.93 -10.30 -20.53
CA PRO A 141 6.45 -10.45 -21.90
C PRO A 141 5.15 -11.27 -21.98
N GLY A 142 4.32 -10.94 -22.97
CA GLY A 142 3.10 -11.68 -23.31
C GLY A 142 1.90 -11.39 -22.39
N GLY A 143 0.84 -12.19 -22.58
CA GLY A 143 -0.36 -12.18 -21.73
C GLY A 143 -0.52 -13.51 -20.98
N LYS A 144 -1.55 -13.61 -20.13
CA LYS A 144 -1.82 -14.80 -19.30
C LYS A 144 -0.63 -15.22 -18.41
N VAL A 145 0.11 -14.24 -17.91
CA VAL A 145 1.20 -14.43 -16.95
C VAL A 145 0.62 -15.01 -15.65
N PRO A 146 1.16 -16.13 -15.14
CA PRO A 146 0.70 -16.73 -13.89
C PRO A 146 1.20 -15.95 -12.66
N GLN A 147 0.48 -16.08 -11.55
CA GLN A 147 0.78 -15.40 -10.29
C GLN A 147 2.24 -15.57 -9.82
N GLN A 148 2.82 -16.76 -9.98
CA GLN A 148 4.20 -17.04 -9.60
C GLN A 148 5.20 -16.12 -10.31
N LYS A 149 5.04 -15.89 -11.62
CA LYS A 149 5.91 -14.99 -12.39
C LYS A 149 5.73 -13.54 -11.96
N MET A 150 4.50 -13.10 -11.68
CA MET A 150 4.23 -11.76 -11.15
C MET A 150 4.88 -11.53 -9.79
N ARG A 151 4.83 -12.54 -8.90
CA ARG A 151 5.51 -12.50 -7.59
C ARG A 151 7.02 -12.38 -7.77
N GLN A 152 7.61 -13.19 -8.65
CA GLN A 152 9.05 -13.16 -8.94
C GLN A 152 9.48 -11.79 -9.49
N ALA A 153 8.71 -11.21 -10.41
CA ALA A 153 8.98 -9.89 -10.96
C ALA A 153 8.94 -8.79 -9.88
N SER A 154 7.91 -8.79 -9.03
CA SER A 154 7.78 -7.84 -7.91
C SER A 154 8.93 -7.95 -6.89
N ASN A 155 9.48 -9.16 -6.75
CA ASN A 155 10.54 -9.48 -5.80
C ASN A 155 11.98 -9.30 -6.35
N SER A 156 12.10 -8.97 -7.63
CA SER A 156 13.39 -8.78 -8.29
C SER A 156 14.03 -7.44 -7.90
N LYS A 157 15.32 -7.24 -8.23
CA LYS A 157 16.04 -5.97 -7.96
C LYS A 157 15.37 -4.75 -8.62
N SER A 158 14.67 -4.96 -9.73
CA SER A 158 13.88 -3.94 -10.44
C SER A 158 12.42 -3.87 -9.98
N GLY A 159 11.99 -4.77 -9.09
CA GLY A 159 10.66 -4.78 -8.49
C GLY A 159 10.57 -3.98 -7.19
N CYS A 160 9.39 -3.95 -6.57
CA CYS A 160 9.15 -3.18 -5.35
C CYS A 160 9.77 -3.79 -4.09
N CYS A 161 9.81 -5.12 -3.98
CA CYS A 161 10.14 -5.80 -2.73
C CYS A 161 11.33 -6.73 -2.94
N PRO A 162 12.55 -6.20 -3.16
CA PRO A 162 13.72 -7.05 -3.35
C PRO A 162 13.85 -7.99 -2.15
N LEU A 163 13.95 -9.29 -2.41
CA LEU A 163 14.09 -10.35 -1.38
C LEU A 163 15.40 -10.28 -0.59
N SER A 164 16.09 -9.14 -0.59
CA SER A 164 17.19 -8.93 0.32
C SER A 164 16.63 -8.84 1.73
N HIS A 165 16.87 -9.90 2.51
CA HIS A 165 16.81 -9.94 3.97
C HIS A 165 17.72 -8.89 4.64
N SER A 166 18.27 -7.94 3.87
CA SER A 166 19.27 -6.94 4.24
C SER A 166 18.67 -5.54 4.39
N ALA A 167 17.47 -5.27 3.89
CA ALA A 167 16.86 -3.94 3.98
C ALA A 167 16.39 -3.58 5.41
N LEU A 168 16.34 -4.55 6.33
CA LEU A 168 16.13 -4.30 7.76
C LEU A 168 17.44 -4.29 8.57
N PHE A 169 18.57 -4.69 7.99
CA PHE A 169 19.85 -4.83 8.72
C PHE A 169 20.85 -3.69 8.43
N VAL A 170 20.65 -2.90 7.36
CA VAL A 170 21.58 -1.80 7.01
C VAL A 170 21.21 -0.46 7.69
N ASP A 171 20.02 -0.30 8.26
CA ASP A 171 19.62 0.94 8.96
C ASP A 171 19.88 0.94 10.48
N PHE A 172 20.30 -0.19 11.08
CA PHE A 172 20.66 -0.22 12.50
C PHE A 172 22.09 0.30 12.78
N GLY A 173 22.91 0.46 11.74
CA GLY A 173 24.32 0.89 11.86
C GLY A 173 24.57 2.39 11.64
N ARG A 174 23.53 3.19 11.49
CA ARG A 174 23.63 4.65 11.25
C ARG A 174 23.07 5.51 12.40
N TRP A 175 22.72 4.85 13.51
CA TRP A 175 22.28 5.43 14.77
C TRP A 175 23.13 4.96 15.97
N LEU A 176 24.40 4.64 15.73
CA LEU A 176 25.50 4.58 16.72
C LEU A 176 26.69 5.36 16.14
#